data_AF-A0A934CFI8-F1
#
_entry.id   AF-A0A934CFI8-F1
#
_cell.length_a   1.000
_cell.length_b   1.000
_cell.length_c   1.000
_cell.angle_alpha   90.00
_cell.angle_beta   90.00
_cell.angle_gamma   90.00
#
_symmetry.space_group_name_H-M   'P 1'
#
loop_
_entity.id
_entity.type
_entity.pdbx_description
1 polymer ?
#
loop_
_entity_poly.entity_id
_entity_poly.type
_entity_poly.pdbx_seq_one_letter_code
_entity_poly.pdbx_strand_id
1 'polypeptide(L)' 'MNAEQVRSLSRVLDYLAQDEQAHFDSASPEERTNHIYLDVLILQDYLEQQQGEPNP' A
#
# COMPACT_ATOMS: atom_id res chain seq x y z
N MET A 1 15.06 3.03 -2.35
CA MET A 1 15.09 1.60 -1.97
C MET A 1 15.81 0.84 -3.06
N ASN A 2 16.57 -0.22 -2.74
CA ASN A 2 17.15 -1.10 -3.77
C ASN A 2 16.07 -2.06 -4.33
N ALA A 3 16.37 -2.76 -5.42
CA ALA A 3 15.40 -3.63 -6.09
C ALA A 3 14.82 -4.74 -5.18
N GLU A 4 15.63 -5.27 -4.26
CA GLU A 4 15.17 -6.28 -3.31
C GLU A 4 14.23 -5.70 -2.25
N GLN A 5 14.53 -4.49 -1.76
CA GLN A 5 13.70 -3.75 -0.83
C GLN A 5 12.36 -3.40 -1.46
N VAL A 6 12.34 -2.96 -2.72
CA VAL A 6 11.10 -2.65 -3.47
C VAL A 6 10.23 -3.91 -3.62
N ARG A 7 10.83 -5.03 -4.02
CA ARG A 7 10.12 -6.33 -4.12
C ARG A 7 9.63 -6.82 -2.76
N SER A 8 10.41 -6.62 -1.71
CA SER A 8 10.00 -7.00 -0.36
C SER A 8 8.85 -6.13 0.13
N LEU A 9 8.89 -4.82 -0.15
CA LEU A 9 7.83 -3.89 0.20
C LEU A 9 6.52 -4.27 -0.51
N SER A 10 6.55 -4.51 -1.83
CA SER A 10 5.38 -4.95 -2.60
C SER A 10 4.70 -6.17 -1.95
N ARG A 11 5.48 -7.20 -1.60
CA ARG A 11 4.93 -8.40 -0.95
C ARG A 11 4.32 -8.14 0.42
N VAL A 12 4.92 -7.24 1.21
CA VAL A 12 4.40 -6.87 2.53
C VAL A 12 3.08 -6.09 2.39
N LEU A 13 3.03 -5.15 1.44
CA LEU A 13 1.82 -4.38 1.16
C LEU A 13 0.69 -5.29 0.65
N ASP A 14 0.98 -6.22 -0.26
CA ASP A 14 -0.04 -7.16 -0.78
C ASP A 14 -0.59 -8.08 0.31
N TYR A 15 0.26 -8.49 1.25
CA TYR A 15 -0.17 -9.28 2.40
C TYR A 15 -1.05 -8.47 3.35
N LEU A 16 -0.64 -7.25 3.70
CA LEU A 16 -1.39 -6.36 4.61
C LEU A 16 -2.70 -5.88 3.99
N ALA A 17 -2.72 -5.58 2.69
CA ALA A 17 -3.86 -5.00 2.01
C ALA A 17 -5.13 -5.85 2.17
N GLN A 18 -5.03 -7.18 2.11
CA GLN A 18 -6.20 -8.06 2.17
C GLN A 18 -6.94 -7.96 3.51
N ASP A 19 -6.18 -8.02 4.61
CA ASP A 19 -6.76 -7.96 5.95
C ASP A 19 -7.18 -6.52 6.32
N GLU A 20 -6.33 -5.55 5.99
CA GLU A 20 -6.57 -4.15 6.35
C GLU A 20 -7.69 -3.51 5.51
N GLN A 21 -7.92 -3.96 4.28
CA GLN A 21 -9.07 -3.53 3.48
C GLN A 21 -10.38 -3.96 4.14
N ALA A 22 -10.49 -5.22 4.54
CA ALA A 22 -11.69 -5.73 5.19
C ALA A 22 -11.96 -5.00 6.51
N HIS A 23 -10.91 -4.74 7.29
CA HIS A 23 -11.02 -3.95 8.52
C HIS A 23 -11.47 -2.52 8.22
N PHE A 24 -10.84 -1.85 7.25
CA PHE A 24 -11.19 -0.49 6.82
C PHE A 24 -12.66 -0.37 6.38
N ASP A 25 -13.15 -1.32 5.59
CA ASP A 25 -14.52 -1.33 5.10
C ASP A 25 -15.55 -1.54 6.22
N SER A 26 -15.17 -2.23 7.29
CA SER A 26 -16.01 -2.41 8.47
C SER A 26 -15.87 -1.30 9.53
N ALA A 27 -14.78 -0.53 9.48
CA ALA A 27 -14.46 0.52 10.44
C ALA A 27 -15.38 1.73 10.31
N SER A 28 -15.59 2.43 11.43
CA SER A 28 -16.34 3.69 11.46
C SER A 28 -15.58 4.81 10.74
N PRO A 29 -16.26 5.88 10.29
CA PRO A 29 -15.61 7.01 9.60
C PRO A 29 -14.48 7.67 10.41
N GLU A 30 -14.59 7.71 11.74
CA GLU A 30 -13.54 8.25 12.62
C GLU A 30 -12.29 7.36 12.61
N GLU A 31 -12.47 6.04 12.69
CA GLU A 31 -11.36 5.06 12.64
C GLU A 31 -10.68 5.03 11.27
N ARG A 32 -11.42 5.31 10.19
CA ARG A 32 -10.86 5.39 8.83
C ARG A 32 -9.89 6.55 8.64
N THR A 33 -10.01 7.63 9.40
CA THR A 33 -9.28 8.89 9.16
C THR A 33 -7.75 8.74 9.26
N ASN A 34 -7.25 7.73 9.96
CA ASN A 34 -5.81 7.41 10.06
C ASN A 34 -5.55 5.91 9.93
N HIS A 35 -6.38 5.21 9.16
CA HIS A 35 -6.28 3.77 9.05
C HIS A 35 -5.09 3.38 8.17
N ILE A 36 -4.31 2.38 8.62
CA ILE A 36 -3.09 1.92 7.94
C ILE A 36 -3.32 1.49 6.49
N TYR A 37 -4.54 1.04 6.17
CA TYR A 37 -4.95 0.76 4.79
C TYR A 37 -4.75 1.96 3.84
N LEU A 38 -4.91 3.19 4.31
CA LEU A 38 -4.63 4.39 3.50
C LEU A 38 -3.15 4.51 3.17
N ASP A 39 -2.27 4.24 4.13
CA ASP A 39 -0.82 4.21 3.89
C ASP A 39 -0.43 3.08 2.93
N VAL A 40 -1.11 1.93 3.01
CA VAL A 40 -0.94 0.82 2.06
C VAL A 40 -1.25 1.29 0.64
N LEU A 41 -2.37 1.99 0.43
CA LEU A 41 -2.75 2.52 -0.89
C LEU A 41 -1.72 3.52 -1.43
N ILE A 42 -1.23 4.44 -0.58
CA ILE A 42 -0.20 5.43 -0.97
C ILE A 42 1.09 4.73 -1.40
N LEU A 43 1.52 3.71 -0.65
CA LEU A 43 2.75 3.00 -0.95
C LEU A 43 2.61 2.07 -2.17
N GLN A 44 1.43 1.48 -2.40
CA GLN A 44 1.15 0.73 -3.62
C GLN A 44 1.17 1.63 -4.86
N ASP A 45 0.54 2.81 -4.81
CA ASP A 45 0.60 3.81 -5.90
C ASP A 45 2.04 4.26 -6.18
N TYR A 46 2.84 4.51 -5.13
CA TYR A 46 4.27 4.78 -5.29
C TYR A 46 5.01 3.66 -6.02
N LEU A 47 4.73 2.39 -5.68
CA LEU A 47 5.36 1.24 -6.34
C LEU A 47 4.92 1.08 -7.79
N GLU A 48 3.66 1.36 -8.12
CA GLU A 48 3.15 1.34 -9.48
C GLU A 48 3.80 2.43 -10.33
N GLN A 49 3.97 3.64 -9.80
CA GLN A 49 4.69 4.72 -10.48
C GLN A 49 6.16 4.35 -10.74
N GLN A 50 6.82 3.70 -9.78
CA GLN A 50 8.20 3.20 -9.96
C GLN A 50 8.32 2.08 -11.02
N GLN A 51 7.24 1.34 -11.30
CA GLN A 51 7.20 0.30 -12.33
C GLN A 51 6.72 0.84 -13.70
N GLY A 52 5.91 1.89 -13.70
CA GLY A 52 5.26 2.50 -14.86
C GLY A 52 6.08 3.59 -15.55
N GLU A 53 7.19 4.06 -14.98
CA GLU A 53 8.10 5.00 -15.64
C GLU A 53 9.25 4.28 -16.37
N PRO A 54 9.22 4.19 -17.72
CA PRO A 54 10.41 4.36 -18.52
C PRO A 54 10.62 5.86 -18.81
N ASN A 55 11.54 6.48 -18.06
CA ASN A 55 12.40 7.62 -18.46
C ASN A 55 11.75 9.03 -18.66
N PRO A 56 12.50 10.14 -18.45
CA PRO A 56 13.81 10.44 -19.08
C PRO A 56 15.04 10.50 -18.17
#